data_AF-A0A813NWC1-F1
#
_entry.id   AF-A0A813NWC1-F1
#
_cell.length_a   1.000
_cell.length_b   1.000
_cell.length_c   1.000
_cell.angle_alpha   90.00
_cell.angle_beta   90.00
_cell.angle_gamma   90.00
#
_symmetry.space_group_name_H-M   'P 1'
#
loop_
_entity.id
_entity.type
_entity.pdbx_description
1 polymer ?
#
loop_
_entity_poly.entity_id
_entity_poly.type
_entity_poly.pdbx_seq_one_letter_code
_entity_poly.pdbx_strand_id
1 'polypeptide(L)'
;MTYAEVDRLKGLMSTYVISLLTDRQFIIKMTKNCDLKKILEPNEINWDHEQVPKNITNEELNIGWDFRIFNMLKESISLFTNLNSKNLIKVKSGMMFANGLIENCNLKEKIEKLGYEQSKFHIAYQFNKLYKQLFKLNNQTQKRYDEFLKKLKPNSHSKLICYQIRKGDPGQRNEKDEYFEKDFWNFINKTFLSSRNVSSNYKIFVTSDLEYVKLDAKNYFKNNEVIFSEHSSIHIDQDEIIMNVIEWKAFYLIFM
;
A
#
# COMPACT_ATOMS: atom_id res chain seq x y z
N MET A 1 8.07 0.03 -5.74
CA MET A 1 6.71 -0.41 -5.40
C MET A 1 5.78 -0.12 -6.57
N THR A 2 5.11 -1.13 -7.13
CA THR A 2 4.36 -1.04 -8.41
C THR A 2 2.87 -0.76 -8.18
N TYR A 3 2.09 -0.48 -9.24
CA TYR A 3 0.61 -0.32 -9.14
C TYR A 3 0.00 -1.52 -8.44
N ALA A 4 0.40 -2.72 -8.86
CA ALA A 4 -0.08 -3.97 -8.29
C ALA A 4 0.18 -4.09 -6.78
N GLU A 5 1.31 -3.59 -6.26
CA GLU A 5 1.64 -3.73 -4.83
C GLU A 5 0.84 -2.79 -3.92
N VAL A 6 0.62 -1.54 -4.34
CA VAL A 6 -0.20 -0.59 -3.57
C VAL A 6 -1.68 -1.02 -3.58
N ASP A 7 -2.16 -1.51 -4.72
CA ASP A 7 -3.54 -1.97 -4.87
C ASP A 7 -3.80 -3.27 -4.10
N ARG A 8 -2.82 -4.18 -4.06
CA ARG A 8 -2.84 -5.34 -3.14
C ARG A 8 -2.93 -4.89 -1.69
N LEU A 9 -2.14 -3.89 -1.29
CA LEU A 9 -2.18 -3.40 0.09
C LEU A 9 -3.54 -2.79 0.43
N LYS A 10 -4.19 -2.05 -0.48
CA LYS A 10 -5.56 -1.56 -0.28
C LYS A 10 -6.56 -2.69 -0.06
N GLY A 11 -6.49 -3.74 -0.89
CA GLY A 11 -7.35 -4.92 -0.76
C GLY A 11 -7.10 -5.68 0.55
N LEU A 12 -5.84 -5.87 0.92
CA LEU A 12 -5.42 -6.51 2.18
C LEU A 12 -5.96 -5.76 3.39
N MET A 13 -5.74 -4.45 3.45
CA MET A 13 -6.18 -3.60 4.55
C MET A 13 -7.71 -3.58 4.66
N SER A 14 -8.41 -3.54 3.52
CA SER A 14 -9.87 -3.58 3.51
C SER A 14 -10.43 -4.94 3.95
N THR A 15 -9.76 -6.02 3.57
CA THR A 15 -10.12 -7.39 3.99
C THR A 15 -9.85 -7.61 5.46
N TYR A 16 -8.76 -7.05 6.00
CA TYR A 16 -8.50 -7.07 7.43
C TYR A 16 -9.56 -6.30 8.23
N VAL A 17 -10.06 -5.17 7.72
CA VAL A 17 -11.21 -4.48 8.33
C VAL A 17 -12.45 -5.37 8.37
N ILE A 18 -12.76 -6.13 7.30
CA ILE A 18 -13.85 -7.13 7.35
C ILE A 18 -13.59 -8.16 8.44
N SER A 19 -12.35 -8.64 8.60
CA SER A 19 -12.00 -9.62 9.62
C SER A 19 -12.34 -9.12 11.02
N LEU A 20 -11.97 -7.88 11.32
CA LEU A 20 -12.24 -7.24 12.60
C LEU A 20 -13.76 -7.09 12.85
N LEU A 21 -14.53 -6.72 11.83
CA LEU A 21 -15.98 -6.52 11.96
C LEU A 21 -16.80 -7.82 11.98
N THR A 22 -16.17 -8.94 11.65
CA THR A 22 -16.83 -10.26 11.61
C THR A 22 -16.26 -11.22 12.64
N ASP A 23 -15.37 -10.75 13.51
CA ASP A 23 -14.66 -11.57 14.50
C ASP A 23 -13.96 -12.78 13.85
N ARG A 24 -13.33 -12.55 12.69
CA ARG A 24 -12.66 -13.58 11.89
C ARG A 24 -11.16 -13.43 11.91
N GLN A 25 -10.48 -14.58 11.82
CA GLN A 25 -9.05 -14.62 11.61
C GLN A 25 -8.72 -14.19 10.18
N PHE A 26 -7.80 -13.24 10.06
CA PHE A 26 -7.30 -12.76 8.78
C PHE A 26 -6.08 -13.57 8.32
N ILE A 27 -6.09 -14.01 7.07
CA ILE A 27 -4.98 -14.76 6.47
C ILE A 27 -4.76 -14.39 5.00
N ILE A 28 -3.50 -14.50 4.55
CA ILE A 28 -3.05 -14.14 3.22
C ILE A 28 -2.52 -15.38 2.51
N LYS A 29 -3.17 -15.77 1.41
CA LYS A 29 -2.57 -16.70 0.47
C LYS A 29 -1.74 -15.92 -0.54
N MET A 30 -0.44 -16.18 -0.54
CA MET A 30 0.44 -15.66 -1.56
C MET A 30 0.17 -16.39 -2.88
N THR A 31 -0.08 -15.65 -3.95
CA THR A 31 -0.12 -16.18 -5.31
C THR A 31 1.22 -15.97 -6.01
N LYS A 32 1.43 -16.69 -7.11
CA LYS A 32 2.64 -16.57 -7.94
C LYS A 32 2.94 -15.09 -8.26
N ASN A 33 4.22 -14.72 -8.29
CA ASN A 33 4.75 -13.38 -8.63
C ASN A 33 4.56 -12.28 -7.56
N CYS A 34 4.12 -12.60 -6.34
CA CYS A 34 4.10 -11.63 -5.24
C CYS A 34 4.27 -12.31 -3.88
N ASP A 35 5.49 -12.72 -3.57
CA ASP A 35 5.78 -13.27 -2.25
C ASP A 35 6.09 -12.14 -1.26
N LEU A 36 5.08 -11.72 -0.49
CA LEU A 36 5.26 -10.73 0.56
C LEU A 36 6.27 -11.20 1.62
N LYS A 37 6.46 -12.52 1.82
CA LYS A 37 7.43 -13.07 2.79
C LYS A 37 8.88 -12.66 2.47
N LYS A 38 9.16 -12.27 1.22
CA LYS A 38 10.47 -11.70 0.82
C LYS A 38 10.80 -10.39 1.52
N ILE A 39 9.80 -9.61 1.95
CA ILE A 39 9.96 -8.25 2.50
C ILE A 39 9.36 -8.14 3.90
N LEU A 40 8.19 -8.75 4.09
CA LEU A 40 7.34 -8.62 5.27
C LEU A 40 7.17 -9.98 5.95
N GLU A 41 6.98 -9.95 7.26
CA GLU A 41 6.58 -11.11 8.05
C GLU A 41 5.38 -10.75 8.93
N PRO A 42 4.63 -11.76 9.43
CA PRO A 42 3.56 -11.52 10.40
C PRO A 42 4.05 -10.74 11.62
N ASN A 43 3.24 -9.80 12.10
CA ASN A 43 3.49 -9.10 13.36
C ASN A 43 2.56 -9.58 14.48
N GLU A 44 1.54 -8.79 14.84
CA GLU A 44 0.57 -9.17 15.87
C GLU A 44 -0.40 -10.24 15.37
N ILE A 45 -0.72 -10.20 14.08
CA ILE A 45 -1.64 -11.14 13.43
C ILE A 45 -0.85 -12.14 12.59
N ASN A 46 -0.97 -13.43 12.94
CA ASN A 46 -0.43 -14.49 12.11
C ASN A 46 -1.33 -14.71 10.88
N TRP A 47 -0.93 -14.11 9.76
CA TRP A 47 -1.67 -14.19 8.50
C TRP A 47 -1.18 -15.31 7.56
N ASP A 48 -0.33 -16.23 8.00
CA ASP A 48 0.18 -17.29 7.12
C ASP A 48 -0.95 -18.25 6.66
N HIS A 49 -1.07 -18.51 5.36
CA HIS A 49 -2.09 -19.43 4.84
C HIS A 49 -1.78 -20.91 5.16
N GLU A 50 -0.56 -21.24 5.56
CA GLU A 50 -0.21 -22.64 5.90
C GLU A 50 -1.05 -23.21 7.05
N GLN A 51 -1.66 -22.35 7.88
CA GLN A 51 -2.54 -22.76 8.98
C GLN A 51 -3.97 -23.15 8.54
N VAL A 52 -4.34 -22.98 7.26
CA VAL A 52 -5.70 -23.28 6.78
C VAL A 52 -5.92 -24.79 6.65
N PRO A 53 -6.96 -25.38 7.28
CA PRO A 53 -7.31 -26.77 7.07
C PRO A 53 -7.68 -27.06 5.60
N LYS A 54 -7.29 -28.24 5.11
CA LYS A 54 -7.76 -28.73 3.81
C LYS A 54 -9.27 -29.05 3.89
N ASN A 55 -9.99 -28.83 2.79
CA ASN A 55 -11.42 -29.16 2.64
C ASN A 55 -12.39 -28.42 3.57
N ILE A 56 -12.29 -27.08 3.59
CA ILE A 56 -13.19 -26.19 4.33
C ILE A 56 -14.24 -25.56 3.41
N THR A 57 -15.47 -25.41 3.91
CA THR A 57 -16.55 -24.72 3.18
C THR A 57 -16.14 -23.29 2.93
N ASN A 58 -16.27 -22.85 1.68
CA ASN A 58 -15.81 -21.53 1.29
C ASN A 58 -16.78 -20.80 0.38
N GLU A 59 -16.69 -19.48 0.42
CA GLU A 59 -17.38 -18.55 -0.46
C GLU A 59 -16.37 -17.53 -0.99
N GLU A 60 -16.53 -17.09 -2.24
CA GLU A 60 -15.65 -16.13 -2.87
C GLU A 60 -16.38 -14.81 -3.13
N LEU A 61 -15.86 -13.74 -2.54
CA LEU A 61 -16.23 -12.36 -2.79
C LEU A 61 -15.27 -11.78 -3.82
N ASN A 62 -15.71 -11.73 -5.07
CA ASN A 62 -14.97 -11.08 -6.14
C ASN A 62 -15.38 -9.61 -6.24
N ILE A 63 -14.56 -8.73 -5.64
CA ILE A 63 -14.79 -7.29 -5.61
C ILE A 63 -14.18 -6.61 -6.85
N GLY A 64 -13.04 -7.12 -7.33
CA GLY A 64 -12.35 -6.58 -8.50
C GLY A 64 -12.08 -5.08 -8.37
N TRP A 65 -12.58 -4.32 -9.36
CA TRP A 65 -12.57 -2.86 -9.45
C TRP A 65 -13.99 -2.26 -9.47
N ASP A 66 -14.99 -3.01 -8.97
CA ASP A 66 -16.38 -2.61 -9.05
C ASP A 66 -16.75 -1.62 -7.93
N PHE A 67 -16.84 -0.34 -8.26
CA PHE A 67 -17.25 0.71 -7.33
C PHE A 67 -18.65 0.53 -6.75
N ARG A 68 -19.53 -0.27 -7.39
CA ARG A 68 -20.86 -0.58 -6.84
C ARG A 68 -20.79 -1.34 -5.53
N ILE A 69 -19.67 -2.03 -5.28
CA ILE A 69 -19.41 -2.73 -4.01
C ILE A 69 -19.51 -1.76 -2.82
N PHE A 70 -19.15 -0.48 -2.99
CA PHE A 70 -19.19 0.49 -1.89
C PHE A 70 -20.62 0.71 -1.40
N ASN A 71 -21.55 0.95 -2.32
CA ASN A 71 -22.96 1.13 -1.99
C ASN A 71 -23.55 -0.14 -1.40
N MET A 72 -23.21 -1.30 -1.97
CA MET A 72 -23.61 -2.59 -1.41
C MET A 72 -23.11 -2.76 0.03
N LEU A 73 -21.83 -2.49 0.31
CA LEU A 73 -21.26 -2.63 1.65
C LEU A 73 -21.85 -1.62 2.65
N LYS A 74 -22.22 -0.43 2.18
CA LYS A 74 -22.87 0.62 2.96
C LYS A 74 -24.29 0.23 3.40
N GLU A 75 -25.04 -0.45 2.53
CA GLU A 75 -26.45 -0.76 2.78
C GLU A 75 -26.67 -2.20 3.29
N SER A 76 -25.71 -3.10 3.05
CA SER A 76 -25.93 -4.52 3.28
C SER A 76 -25.82 -4.91 4.76
N ILE A 77 -26.94 -5.40 5.29
CA ILE A 77 -26.99 -6.20 6.53
C ILE A 77 -26.71 -7.67 6.19
N SER A 78 -27.22 -8.12 5.03
CA SER A 78 -27.23 -9.51 4.60
C SER A 78 -25.85 -10.08 4.30
N LEU A 79 -24.89 -9.25 3.89
CA LEU A 79 -23.52 -9.69 3.63
C LEU A 79 -22.95 -10.35 4.89
N PHE A 80 -23.04 -9.69 6.05
CA PHE A 80 -22.47 -10.24 7.28
C PHE A 80 -23.22 -11.48 7.78
N THR A 81 -24.54 -11.52 7.64
CA THR A 81 -25.32 -12.71 8.03
C THR A 81 -25.03 -13.90 7.12
N ASN A 82 -24.89 -13.68 5.81
CA ASN A 82 -24.61 -14.75 4.85
C ASN A 82 -23.19 -15.31 5.04
N LEU A 83 -22.24 -14.41 5.30
CA LEU A 83 -20.85 -14.77 5.56
C LEU A 83 -20.70 -15.64 6.81
N ASN A 84 -21.57 -15.48 7.83
CA ASN A 84 -21.56 -16.33 9.04
C ASN A 84 -21.76 -17.82 8.75
N SER A 85 -22.41 -18.19 7.65
CA SER A 85 -22.63 -19.60 7.28
C SER A 85 -21.39 -20.29 6.69
N LYS A 86 -20.31 -19.55 6.42
CA LYS A 86 -19.11 -20.04 5.76
C LYS A 86 -17.92 -20.00 6.71
N ASN A 87 -17.17 -21.10 6.74
CA ASN A 87 -15.97 -21.19 7.56
C ASN A 87 -14.80 -20.43 6.92
N LEU A 88 -14.84 -20.25 5.59
CA LEU A 88 -13.80 -19.58 4.83
C LEU A 88 -14.36 -18.58 3.83
N ILE A 89 -13.98 -17.31 3.96
CA ILE A 89 -14.37 -16.27 3.00
C ILE A 89 -13.16 -15.87 2.20
N LYS A 90 -13.24 -16.04 0.88
CA LYS A 90 -12.19 -15.66 -0.04
C LYS A 90 -12.47 -14.28 -0.60
N VAL A 91 -11.59 -13.31 -0.37
CA VAL A 91 -11.75 -11.96 -0.94
C VAL A 91 -10.77 -11.77 -2.07
N LYS A 92 -11.24 -11.22 -3.20
CA LYS A 92 -10.39 -10.79 -4.33
C LYS A 92 -10.66 -9.33 -4.62
N SER A 93 -9.65 -8.49 -4.39
CA SER A 93 -9.79 -7.05 -4.59
C SER A 93 -8.44 -6.36 -4.81
N GLY A 94 -8.42 -5.37 -5.70
CA GLY A 94 -7.34 -4.38 -5.82
C GLY A 94 -7.74 -3.00 -5.27
N MET A 95 -8.95 -2.86 -4.74
CA MET A 95 -9.51 -1.57 -4.34
C MET A 95 -9.65 -1.44 -2.82
N MET A 96 -9.68 -0.20 -2.35
CA MET A 96 -9.92 0.11 -0.94
C MET A 96 -11.42 0.13 -0.65
N PHE A 97 -12.07 -1.03 -0.56
CA PHE A 97 -13.53 -1.12 -0.44
C PHE A 97 -14.07 -0.86 0.98
N ALA A 98 -13.21 -0.82 2.02
CA ALA A 98 -13.69 -0.71 3.40
C ALA A 98 -14.41 0.59 3.73
N ASN A 99 -14.27 1.65 2.93
CA ASN A 99 -15.01 2.90 3.14
C ASN A 99 -16.54 2.67 3.14
N GLY A 100 -17.05 1.73 2.34
CA GLY A 100 -18.46 1.38 2.36
C GLY A 100 -18.89 0.75 3.69
N LEU A 101 -18.01 -0.04 4.34
CA LEU A 101 -18.28 -0.66 5.64
C LEU A 101 -18.41 0.38 6.75
N ILE A 102 -17.57 1.41 6.72
CA ILE A 102 -17.56 2.47 7.73
C ILE A 102 -18.87 3.27 7.70
N GLU A 103 -19.40 3.52 6.51
CA GLU A 103 -20.67 4.24 6.33
C GLU A 103 -21.91 3.40 6.63
N ASN A 104 -21.74 2.10 6.86
CA ASN A 104 -22.86 1.22 7.21
C ASN A 104 -23.28 1.44 8.66
N CYS A 105 -24.47 2.02 8.86
CA CYS A 105 -25.00 2.34 10.20
C CYS A 105 -25.16 1.10 11.10
N ASN A 106 -25.34 -0.08 10.52
CA ASN A 106 -25.50 -1.34 11.26
C ASN A 106 -24.17 -1.85 11.85
N LEU A 107 -23.03 -1.32 11.39
CA LEU A 107 -21.71 -1.67 11.90
C LEU A 107 -21.23 -0.75 13.02
N LYS A 108 -22.00 0.29 13.37
CA LYS A 108 -21.63 1.27 14.39
C LYS A 108 -21.21 0.62 15.70
N GLU A 109 -22.07 -0.23 16.28
CA GLU A 109 -21.80 -0.89 17.55
C GLU A 109 -20.54 -1.75 17.50
N LYS A 110 -20.31 -2.46 16.39
CA LYS A 110 -19.10 -3.28 16.20
C LYS A 110 -17.85 -2.43 16.11
N ILE A 111 -17.90 -1.32 15.39
CA ILE A 111 -16.79 -0.38 15.26
C ILE A 111 -16.46 0.26 16.63
N GLU A 112 -17.49 0.62 17.39
CA GLU A 112 -17.34 1.18 18.74
C GLU A 112 -16.76 0.17 19.73
N LYS A 113 -17.15 -1.12 19.65
CA LYS A 113 -16.54 -2.21 20.42
C LYS A 113 -15.05 -2.41 20.13
N LEU A 114 -14.61 -2.11 18.91
CA LEU A 114 -13.19 -2.11 18.54
C LEU A 114 -12.42 -0.89 19.08
N GLY A 115 -13.10 0.01 19.79
CA GLY A 115 -12.52 1.23 20.38
C GLY A 115 -12.40 2.39 19.40
N TYR A 116 -13.17 2.38 18.30
CA TYR A 116 -13.17 3.46 17.33
C TYR A 116 -14.50 4.22 17.31
N GLU A 117 -14.42 5.53 17.15
CA GLU A 117 -15.56 6.31 16.69
C GLU A 117 -15.81 5.99 15.20
N GLN A 118 -17.07 5.72 14.82
CA GLN A 118 -17.41 5.33 13.44
C GLN A 118 -16.87 6.33 12.40
N SER A 119 -17.02 7.63 12.66
CA SER A 119 -16.52 8.73 11.81
C SER A 119 -14.99 8.74 11.62
N LYS A 120 -14.24 8.07 12.51
CA LYS A 120 -12.78 7.99 12.51
C LYS A 120 -12.25 6.63 12.06
N PHE A 121 -13.14 5.69 11.75
CA PHE A 121 -12.76 4.34 11.33
C PHE A 121 -12.34 4.24 9.86
N HIS A 122 -12.07 5.36 9.18
CA HIS A 122 -11.51 5.35 7.83
C HIS A 122 -10.10 4.77 7.78
N ILE A 123 -9.84 3.92 6.78
CA ILE A 123 -8.51 3.34 6.56
C ILE A 123 -7.44 4.43 6.48
N ALA A 124 -7.74 5.59 5.88
CA ALA A 124 -6.79 6.71 5.82
C ALA A 124 -6.27 7.14 7.20
N TYR A 125 -7.11 7.10 8.24
CA TYR A 125 -6.73 7.44 9.62
C TYR A 125 -6.10 6.25 10.36
N GLN A 126 -6.49 5.02 10.00
CA GLN A 126 -6.07 3.81 10.70
C GLN A 126 -4.93 3.05 10.02
N PHE A 127 -4.49 3.50 8.84
CA PHE A 127 -3.59 2.75 7.97
C PHE A 127 -2.33 2.31 8.71
N ASN A 128 -1.64 3.24 9.38
CA ASN A 128 -0.39 2.93 10.10
C ASN A 128 -0.62 1.92 11.22
N LYS A 129 -1.73 2.05 11.96
CA LYS A 129 -2.06 1.12 13.05
C LYS A 129 -2.33 -0.27 12.48
N LEU A 130 -3.29 -0.38 11.56
CA LEU A 130 -3.66 -1.65 10.92
C LEU A 130 -2.46 -2.31 10.20
N TYR A 131 -1.62 -1.51 9.54
CA TYR A 131 -0.43 -1.99 8.85
C TYR A 131 0.55 -2.61 9.85
N LYS A 132 0.81 -1.94 10.98
CA LYS A 132 1.70 -2.46 12.03
C LYS A 132 1.14 -3.72 12.69
N GLN A 133 -0.17 -3.87 12.83
CA GLN A 133 -0.74 -5.10 13.37
C GLN A 133 -0.47 -6.29 12.44
N LEU A 134 -0.60 -6.07 11.14
CA LEU A 134 -0.41 -7.11 10.13
C LEU A 134 1.07 -7.39 9.85
N PHE A 135 1.85 -6.35 9.62
CA PHE A 135 3.15 -6.46 8.95
C PHE A 135 4.26 -5.85 9.79
N LYS A 136 5.39 -6.54 9.82
CA LYS A 136 6.71 -5.97 10.11
C LYS A 136 7.70 -6.37 9.03
N LEU A 137 8.77 -5.60 8.87
CA LEU A 137 9.85 -5.95 7.95
C LEU A 137 10.55 -7.21 8.48
N ASN A 138 10.92 -8.12 7.58
CA ASN A 138 11.82 -9.22 7.96
C ASN A 138 13.22 -8.68 8.27
N ASN A 139 14.03 -9.46 9.00
CA ASN A 139 15.36 -9.02 9.47
C ASN A 139 16.27 -8.47 8.35
N GLN A 140 16.27 -9.12 7.19
CA GLN A 140 17.09 -8.70 6.04
C GLN A 140 16.64 -7.34 5.50
N THR A 141 15.33 -7.16 5.33
CA THR A 141 14.74 -5.93 4.82
C THR A 141 14.85 -4.80 5.84
N GLN A 142 14.62 -5.08 7.12
CA GLN A 142 14.77 -4.13 8.22
C GLN A 142 16.21 -3.59 8.25
N LYS A 143 17.22 -4.46 8.14
CA LYS A 143 18.63 -4.03 8.08
C LYS A 143 18.89 -3.06 6.92
N ARG A 144 18.44 -3.40 5.71
CA ARG A 144 18.57 -2.54 4.53
C ARG A 144 17.84 -1.20 4.71
N TYR A 145 16.64 -1.25 5.28
CA TYR A 145 15.85 -0.07 5.59
C TYR A 145 16.55 0.84 6.61
N ASP A 146 17.10 0.29 7.68
CA ASP A 146 17.82 1.04 8.70
C ASP A 146 19.11 1.67 8.17
N GLU A 147 19.86 0.93 7.34
CA GLU A 147 21.03 1.46 6.64
C GLU A 147 20.67 2.62 5.71
N PHE A 148 19.54 2.51 5.01
CA PHE A 148 19.04 3.57 4.13
C PHE A 148 18.55 4.79 4.93
N LEU A 149 17.79 4.57 6.01
CA LEU A 149 17.32 5.62 6.90
C LEU A 149 18.46 6.41 7.53
N LYS A 150 19.58 5.76 7.89
CA LYS A 150 20.76 6.46 8.42
C LYS A 150 21.31 7.52 7.45
N LYS A 151 21.18 7.30 6.13
CA LYS A 151 21.60 8.28 5.11
C LYS A 151 20.63 9.47 5.01
N LEU A 152 19.33 9.17 5.14
CA LEU A 152 18.24 10.14 5.01
C LEU A 152 18.00 10.99 6.26
N LYS A 153 18.24 10.43 7.45
CA LYS A 153 17.84 11.03 8.72
C LYS A 153 18.48 12.42 8.89
N PRO A 154 17.66 13.49 9.02
CA PRO A 154 18.19 14.81 9.32
C PRO A 154 18.89 14.86 10.68
N ASN A 155 19.84 15.78 10.83
CA ASN A 155 20.47 16.13 12.11
C ASN A 155 20.05 17.55 12.52
N SER A 156 20.61 18.09 13.60
CA SER A 156 20.27 19.44 14.11
C SER A 156 20.54 20.57 13.12
N HIS A 157 21.34 20.32 12.08
CA HIS A 157 21.74 21.29 11.05
C HIS A 157 21.22 20.93 9.66
N SER A 158 20.43 19.87 9.52
CA SER A 158 19.88 19.45 8.23
C SER A 158 18.38 19.19 8.26
N LYS A 159 17.77 19.28 7.09
CA LYS A 159 16.36 18.99 6.83
C LYS A 159 16.26 18.05 5.64
N LEU A 160 15.15 17.34 5.52
CA LEU A 160 14.90 16.41 4.41
C LEU A 160 13.65 16.83 3.66
N ILE A 161 13.78 16.94 2.34
CA ILE A 161 12.66 17.06 1.40
C ILE A 161 12.47 15.68 0.76
N CYS A 162 11.34 15.04 1.00
CA CYS A 162 10.99 13.78 0.35
C CYS A 162 10.04 14.05 -0.81
N TYR A 163 10.31 13.42 -1.94
CA TYR A 163 9.46 13.55 -3.10
C TYR A 163 9.28 12.21 -3.83
N GLN A 164 8.06 11.99 -4.32
CA GLN A 164 7.69 10.81 -5.07
C GLN A 164 7.06 11.26 -6.38
N ILE A 165 7.72 10.93 -7.48
CA ILE A 165 7.19 11.09 -8.83
C ILE A 165 6.70 9.74 -9.30
N ARG A 166 5.56 9.74 -9.95
CA ARG A 166 5.04 8.58 -10.64
C ARG A 166 4.61 9.02 -12.01
N LYS A 167 5.23 8.46 -13.04
CA LYS A 167 4.88 8.78 -14.44
C LYS A 167 4.09 7.66 -15.12
N GLY A 168 4.03 6.47 -14.52
CA GLY A 168 3.32 5.35 -15.10
C GLY A 168 4.14 4.68 -16.20
N ASP A 169 3.45 4.11 -17.19
CA ASP A 169 4.06 3.21 -18.17
C ASP A 169 5.08 3.96 -19.07
N PRO A 170 6.38 3.58 -19.08
CA PRO A 170 7.44 4.30 -19.80
C PRO A 170 7.26 4.39 -21.32
N GLY A 171 6.34 3.61 -21.89
CA GLY A 171 6.12 3.53 -23.35
C GLY A 171 5.39 4.71 -23.98
N GLN A 172 4.83 5.65 -23.21
CA GLN A 172 4.08 6.81 -23.74
C GLN A 172 4.68 8.13 -23.27
N ARG A 173 5.94 8.38 -23.64
CA ARG A 173 6.57 9.69 -23.42
C ARG A 173 5.95 10.71 -24.37
N ASN A 174 5.24 11.68 -23.81
CA ASN A 174 4.85 12.89 -24.54
C ASN A 174 5.79 14.04 -24.15
N GLU A 175 6.07 14.98 -25.05
CA GLU A 175 6.91 16.17 -24.74
C GLU A 175 6.39 16.97 -23.51
N LYS A 176 5.08 16.86 -23.23
CA LYS A 176 4.44 17.44 -22.03
C LYS A 176 5.03 16.92 -20.71
N ASP A 177 5.63 15.74 -20.71
CA ASP A 177 6.17 15.09 -19.52
C ASP A 177 7.46 15.76 -19.01
N GLU A 178 8.24 16.41 -19.88
CA GLU A 178 9.47 17.13 -19.47
C GLU A 178 9.16 18.46 -18.77
N TYR A 179 8.09 19.15 -19.18
CA TYR A 179 7.66 20.40 -18.55
C TYR A 179 7.18 20.18 -17.12
N PHE A 180 6.47 19.08 -16.89
CA PHE A 180 5.94 18.71 -15.57
C PHE A 180 7.06 18.60 -14.52
N GLU A 181 8.17 17.92 -14.83
CA GLU A 181 9.29 17.74 -13.90
C GLU A 181 9.97 19.05 -13.51
N LYS A 182 10.23 19.90 -14.51
CA LYS A 182 10.84 21.22 -14.26
C LYS A 182 9.97 22.07 -13.36
N ASP A 183 8.65 22.00 -13.51
CA ASP A 183 7.72 22.70 -12.63
C ASP A 183 7.78 22.20 -11.18
N PHE A 184 7.97 20.88 -10.96
CA PHE A 184 8.22 20.37 -9.61
C PHE A 184 9.54 20.83 -9.03
N TRP A 185 10.61 20.78 -9.81
CA TRP A 185 11.92 21.24 -9.35
C TRP A 185 11.89 22.73 -9.02
N ASN A 186 11.23 23.53 -9.86
CA ASN A 186 10.99 24.94 -9.62
C ASN A 186 10.17 25.18 -8.35
N PHE A 187 9.12 24.39 -8.10
CA PHE A 187 8.33 24.47 -6.87
C PHE A 187 9.21 24.21 -5.65
N ILE A 188 10.00 23.13 -5.64
CA ILE A 188 10.89 22.82 -4.52
C ILE A 188 11.89 23.95 -4.30
N ASN A 189 12.50 24.44 -5.38
CA ASN A 189 13.50 25.50 -5.31
C ASN A 189 12.91 26.80 -4.73
N LYS A 190 11.74 27.22 -5.24
CA LYS A 190 11.06 28.44 -4.79
C LYS A 190 10.57 28.34 -3.34
N THR A 191 9.97 27.21 -2.98
CA THR A 191 9.30 27.02 -1.69
C THR A 191 10.29 26.75 -0.56
N PHE A 192 11.33 25.96 -0.81
CA PHE A 192 12.20 25.45 0.27
C PHE A 192 13.65 25.93 0.17
N LEU A 193 14.16 26.22 -1.03
CA LEU A 193 15.60 26.43 -1.28
C LEU A 193 15.97 27.86 -1.73
N SER A 194 15.00 28.78 -1.79
CA SER A 194 15.15 30.11 -2.39
C SER A 194 16.11 31.05 -1.63
N SER A 195 16.45 30.75 -0.38
CA SER A 195 17.47 31.47 0.38
C SER A 195 18.78 30.68 0.45
N ARG A 196 19.88 31.28 -0.05
CA ARG A 196 21.20 30.62 -0.13
C ARG A 196 21.73 30.13 1.22
N ASN A 197 21.44 30.83 2.32
CA ASN A 197 21.87 30.43 3.67
C ASN A 197 21.09 29.23 4.23
N VAL A 198 19.95 28.86 3.63
CA VAL A 198 19.10 27.75 4.07
C VAL A 198 19.19 26.56 3.10
N SER A 199 19.50 26.82 1.82
CA SER A 199 19.55 25.83 0.75
C SER A 199 20.49 24.66 1.03
N SER A 200 21.72 24.88 1.51
CA SER A 200 22.70 23.81 1.75
C SER A 200 22.34 22.87 2.90
N ASN A 201 21.38 23.24 3.75
CA ASN A 201 20.95 22.43 4.89
C ASN A 201 19.91 21.37 4.49
N TYR A 202 19.43 21.37 3.24
CA TYR A 202 18.46 20.39 2.77
C TYR A 202 19.12 19.23 2.04
N LYS A 203 18.78 18.01 2.47
CA LYS A 203 18.88 16.80 1.68
C LYS A 203 17.59 16.62 0.89
N ILE A 204 17.68 16.04 -0.30
CA ILE A 204 16.52 15.79 -1.18
C ILE A 204 16.46 14.29 -1.45
N PHE A 205 15.40 13.65 -1.00
CA PHE A 205 15.12 12.25 -1.31
C PHE A 205 14.09 12.15 -2.42
N VAL A 206 14.45 11.49 -3.52
CA VAL A 206 13.58 11.31 -4.69
C VAL A 206 13.28 9.84 -4.91
N THR A 207 12.01 9.54 -5.13
CA THR A 207 11.54 8.23 -5.59
C THR A 207 10.81 8.39 -6.91
N SER A 208 11.06 7.47 -7.85
CA SER A 208 10.43 7.45 -9.17
C SER A 208 10.37 6.03 -9.72
N ASP A 209 9.38 5.76 -10.56
CA ASP A 209 9.33 4.60 -11.45
C ASP A 209 10.32 4.70 -12.61
N LEU A 210 10.84 5.89 -12.92
CA LEU A 210 11.75 6.14 -14.03
C LEU A 210 13.12 6.66 -13.54
N GLU A 211 14.21 6.04 -14.03
CA GLU A 211 15.58 6.37 -13.60
C GLU A 211 16.00 7.79 -14.01
N TYR A 212 15.64 8.23 -15.22
CA TYR A 212 16.04 9.55 -15.71
C TYR A 212 15.50 10.68 -14.83
N VAL A 213 14.30 10.52 -14.24
CA VAL A 213 13.71 11.49 -13.30
C VAL A 213 14.62 11.70 -12.09
N LYS A 214 15.21 10.62 -11.58
CA LYS A 214 16.13 10.67 -10.43
C LYS A 214 17.43 11.36 -10.81
N LEU A 215 17.94 11.09 -12.02
CA LEU A 215 19.14 11.74 -12.57
C LEU A 215 18.90 13.23 -12.83
N ASP A 216 17.73 13.60 -13.32
CA ASP A 216 17.35 14.99 -13.57
C ASP A 216 17.23 15.78 -12.27
N ALA A 217 16.67 15.19 -11.22
CA ALA A 217 16.70 15.79 -9.88
C ALA A 217 18.14 16.05 -9.41
N LYS A 218 19.04 15.07 -9.56
CA LYS A 218 20.46 15.19 -9.20
C LYS A 218 21.15 16.30 -10.01
N ASN A 219 20.81 16.43 -11.29
CA ASN A 219 21.35 17.46 -12.17
C ASN A 219 20.79 18.86 -11.86
N TYR A 220 19.54 18.96 -11.43
CA TYR A 220 18.89 20.24 -11.10
C TYR A 220 19.40 20.78 -9.75
N PHE A 221 19.44 19.94 -8.71
CA PHE A 221 19.81 20.34 -7.34
C PHE A 221 21.30 20.13 -7.04
N LYS A 222 22.19 20.69 -7.87
CA LYS A 222 23.66 20.49 -7.74
C LYS A 222 24.26 20.93 -6.41
N ASN A 223 23.59 21.83 -5.70
CA ASN A 223 24.03 22.38 -4.41
C ASN A 223 23.48 21.60 -3.21
N ASN A 224 22.74 20.51 -3.44
CA ASN A 224 22.09 19.71 -2.42
C ASN A 224 22.51 18.24 -2.53
N GLU A 225 22.52 17.54 -1.41
CA GLU A 225 22.65 16.09 -1.40
C GLU A 225 21.35 15.47 -1.90
N VAL A 226 21.35 14.94 -3.13
CA VAL A 226 20.22 14.22 -3.72
C VAL A 226 20.42 12.71 -3.52
N ILE A 227 19.47 12.08 -2.83
CA ILE A 227 19.47 10.67 -2.47
C ILE A 227 18.29 10.00 -3.17
N PHE A 228 18.49 8.80 -3.71
CA PHE A 228 17.44 7.95 -4.27
C PHE A 228 17.83 6.48 -4.11
N SER A 229 16.87 5.56 -4.20
CA SER A 229 17.19 4.13 -4.23
C SER A 229 17.83 3.78 -5.58
N GLU A 230 18.93 3.03 -5.51
CA GLU A 230 19.48 2.35 -6.68
C GLU A 230 18.41 1.36 -7.17
N HIS A 231 18.12 1.42 -8.48
CA HIS A 231 17.00 0.76 -9.14
C HIS A 231 15.62 1.41 -8.90
N SER A 232 14.91 1.64 -9.99
CA SER A 232 13.55 2.17 -10.03
C SER A 232 12.59 1.16 -9.45
N SER A 233 11.39 1.63 -9.14
CA SER A 233 10.28 0.72 -8.87
C SER A 233 9.97 -0.07 -10.14
N ILE A 234 10.61 -1.24 -10.32
CA ILE A 234 10.38 -2.12 -11.47
C ILE A 234 8.95 -2.62 -11.39
N HIS A 235 8.15 -2.38 -12.44
CA HIS A 235 6.86 -3.01 -12.63
C HIS A 235 7.07 -4.53 -12.76
N ILE A 236 6.72 -5.29 -11.71
CA ILE A 236 6.75 -6.77 -11.68
C ILE A 236 5.94 -7.39 -12.85
N ASP A 237 5.08 -6.60 -13.51
CA ASP A 237 4.30 -7.03 -14.66
C ASP A 237 5.10 -7.09 -15.98
N GLN A 238 6.34 -6.56 -16.04
CA GLN A 238 7.14 -6.52 -17.28
C GLN A 238 8.20 -7.62 -17.43
N ASP A 239 8.46 -8.41 -16.38
CA ASP A 239 9.34 -9.58 -16.50
C ASP A 239 8.53 -10.82 -16.94
N GLU A 240 8.68 -11.11 -18.23
CA GLU A 240 8.21 -12.28 -19.01
C GLU A 240 6.81 -12.21 -19.65
N ILE A 241 6.88 -12.14 -20.99
CA ILE A 241 5.95 -12.74 -21.95
C ILE A 241 5.69 -14.19 -21.54
N ILE A 242 4.73 -14.37 -20.64
CA ILE A 242 3.87 -15.54 -20.63
C ILE A 242 2.46 -14.98 -20.64
N MET A 243 1.79 -15.10 -21.78
CA MET A 243 0.34 -15.07 -21.88
C MET A 243 -0.22 -16.22 -21.02
N ASN A 244 -0.21 -16.03 -19.72
CA ASN A 244 -1.08 -16.71 -18.79
C ASN A 244 -2.09 -15.67 -18.36
N VAL A 245 -3.35 -15.96 -18.62
CA VAL A 245 -4.49 -15.39 -17.92
C VAL A 245 -4.08 -15.16 -16.46
N ILE A 246 -3.91 -13.90 -16.06
CA ILE A 246 -3.62 -13.58 -14.66
C ILE A 246 -4.92 -13.76 -13.90
N GLU A 247 -5.17 -15.01 -13.47
CA GLU A 247 -6.15 -15.32 -12.45
C GLU A 247 -5.64 -14.81 -11.09
N TRP A 248 -6.17 -13.69 -10.64
CA TRP A 248 -5.95 -13.19 -9.28
C TRP A 248 -6.67 -14.11 -8.28
N LYS A 249 -5.93 -14.92 -7.51
CA LYS A 249 -6.52 -15.94 -6.60
C LYS A 249 -6.19 -15.77 -5.10
N ALA A 250 -7.09 -15.04 -4.44
CA ALA A 250 -7.63 -15.25 -3.07
C ALA A 250 -6.83 -14.72 -1.85
N PHE A 251 -7.49 -13.87 -1.06
CA PHE A 251 -7.28 -13.69 0.39
C PHE A 251 -8.26 -14.57 1.15
N TYR A 252 -8.02 -14.88 2.42
CA TYR A 252 -8.85 -15.81 3.16
C TYR A 252 -9.20 -15.25 4.55
N LEU A 253 -10.34 -15.66 5.08
CA LEU A 253 -10.80 -15.38 6.44
C LEU A 253 -11.27 -16.69 7.08
N ILE A 254 -10.65 -17.15 8.16
CA ILE A 254 -11.03 -18.38 8.87
C ILE A 254 -11.77 -18.05 10.16
N PHE A 255 -12.77 -18.86 10.50
CA PHE A 255 -13.36 -18.89 11.84
C PHE A 255 -12.82 -20.12 12.59
N MET A 256 -12.49 -19.96 13.88
CA MET A 256 -12.19 -21.08 14.80
C MET A 256 -13.45 -21.49 15.56
#